data_AF-A0A7S2CZF1-F1
#
_entry.id   AF-A0A7S2CZF1-F1
#
_cell.length_a   1.000
_cell.length_b   1.000
_cell.length_c   1.000
_cell.angle_alpha   90.00
_cell.angle_beta   90.00
_cell.angle_gamma   90.00
#
_symmetry.space_group_name_H-M   'P 1'
#
loop_
_entity.id
_entity.type
_entity.pdbx_description
1 polymer ?
#
loop_
_entity_poly.entity_id
_entity_poly.type
_entity_poly.pdbx_seq_one_letter_code
_entity_poly.pdbx_strand_id
1 'polypeptide(L)'
;QDTTLPKILMSAGTVACAFSINMTFKASMSEKFEAPAFPKGRRHPRYHAFRGGSLAVAVVAALNMGIHAPTAAKNSTLWNMLAVLATGYFGGWWFPKPLLGLKTPSWMAESVHIVAAGGCCSALLLAAPAFHR
;
A
#
# COMPACT_ATOMS: atom_id res chain seq x y z
N GLN A 1 -21.53 11.32 11.61
CA GLN A 1 -20.14 11.85 11.52
C GLN A 1 -19.87 12.11 10.06
N ASP A 2 -19.33 13.28 9.74
CA ASP A 2 -18.88 13.57 8.39
C ASP A 2 -17.72 12.61 8.03
N THR A 3 -17.86 11.86 6.94
CA THR A 3 -16.86 10.90 6.46
C THR A 3 -16.17 11.40 5.18
N THR A 4 -16.43 12.65 4.78
CA THR A 4 -15.94 13.22 3.52
C THR A 4 -14.42 13.34 3.52
N LEU A 5 -13.83 13.90 4.59
CA LEU A 5 -12.37 14.06 4.68
C LEU A 5 -11.61 12.73 4.62
N PRO A 6 -11.97 11.68 5.40
CA PRO A 6 -11.36 10.35 5.24
C PRO A 6 -11.44 9.81 3.81
N LYS A 7 -12.57 9.98 3.12
CA LYS A 7 -12.74 9.53 1.74
C LYS A 7 -11.82 10.29 0.77
N ILE A 8 -11.70 11.61 0.92
CA ILE A 8 -10.79 12.43 0.10
C ILE A 8 -9.34 11.97 0.29
N LEU A 9 -8.91 11.80 1.54
CA LEU A 9 -7.55 11.35 1.87
C LEU A 9 -7.28 9.94 1.34
N MET A 10 -8.26 9.03 1.45
CA MET A 10 -8.16 7.68 0.89
C MET A 10 -8.01 7.71 -0.64
N SER A 11 -8.79 8.55 -1.33
CA SER A 11 -8.66 8.72 -2.79
C SER A 11 -7.28 9.25 -3.19
N ALA A 12 -6.78 10.29 -2.50
CA ALA A 12 -5.44 10.84 -2.76
C ALA A 12 -4.33 9.80 -2.53
N GLY A 13 -4.39 9.07 -1.41
CA GLY A 13 -3.46 7.98 -1.11
C GLY A 13 -3.55 6.84 -2.13
N THR A 14 -4.75 6.51 -2.59
CA THR A 14 -5.02 5.48 -3.62
C THR A 14 -4.40 5.85 -4.95
N VAL A 15 -4.49 7.11 -5.39
CA VAL A 15 -3.84 7.56 -6.64
C VAL A 15 -2.32 7.42 -6.56
N ALA A 16 -1.71 7.82 -5.44
CA ALA A 16 -0.27 7.62 -5.21
C ALA A 16 0.11 6.13 -5.18
N CYS A 17 -0.71 5.29 -4.53
CA CYS A 17 -0.53 3.84 -4.57
C CYS A 17 -0.60 3.30 -6.00
N ALA A 18 -1.57 3.73 -6.80
CA ALA A 18 -1.74 3.29 -8.19
C ALA A 18 -0.51 3.62 -9.04
N PHE A 19 0.10 4.79 -8.83
CA PHE A 19 1.36 5.13 -9.48
C PHE A 19 2.49 4.16 -9.09
N SER A 20 2.69 3.88 -7.80
CA SER A 20 3.71 2.95 -7.32
C SER A 20 3.47 1.50 -7.81
N ILE A 21 2.21 1.06 -7.79
CA ILE A 21 1.77 -0.26 -8.28
C ILE A 21 2.04 -0.40 -9.77
N ASN A 22 1.72 0.62 -10.58
CA ASN A 22 2.00 0.63 -12.01
C ASN A 22 3.50 0.47 -12.29
N MET A 23 4.35 1.19 -11.54
CA MET A 23 5.80 1.03 -11.65
C MET A 23 6.27 -0.37 -11.26
N THR A 24 5.65 -0.96 -10.24
CA THR A 24 5.93 -2.35 -9.80
C THR A 24 5.56 -3.37 -10.89
N PHE A 25 4.41 -3.21 -11.55
CA PHE A 25 4.05 -4.05 -12.69
C PHE A 25 4.98 -3.85 -13.88
N LYS A 26 5.37 -2.61 -14.20
CA LYS A 26 6.38 -2.33 -15.23
C LYS A 26 7.72 -3.03 -14.93
N ALA A 27 8.17 -3.01 -13.67
CA ALA A 27 9.37 -3.73 -13.25
C ALA A 27 9.21 -5.24 -13.46
N SER A 28 8.05 -5.82 -13.16
CA SER A 28 7.78 -7.25 -13.39
C SER A 28 7.84 -7.67 -14.87
N MET A 29 7.59 -6.74 -15.79
CA MET A 29 7.65 -6.98 -17.24
C MET A 29 9.02 -6.66 -17.85
N SER A 30 9.94 -6.06 -17.09
CA SER A 30 11.23 -5.60 -17.60
C SER A 30 12.33 -6.64 -17.43
N GLU A 31 13.04 -6.96 -18.51
CA GLU A 31 14.25 -7.78 -18.46
C GLU A 31 15.39 -7.11 -17.67
N LYS A 32 15.37 -5.77 -17.58
CA LYS A 32 16.33 -5.00 -16.76
C LYS A 32 16.17 -5.25 -15.26
N PHE A 33 15.03 -5.80 -14.83
CA PHE A 33 14.76 -6.15 -13.45
C PHE A 33 15.13 -7.61 -13.12
N GLU A 34 15.72 -8.34 -14.07
CA GLU A 34 16.20 -9.70 -13.83
C GLU A 34 17.52 -9.70 -13.07
N ALA A 35 17.79 -10.80 -12.37
CA ALA A 35 19.05 -11.02 -11.65
C ALA A 35 19.75 -12.25 -12.25
N PRO A 36 20.57 -12.09 -13.32
CA PRO A 36 21.15 -13.22 -14.06
C PRO A 36 21.97 -14.18 -13.20
N ALA A 37 22.65 -13.65 -12.17
CA ALA A 37 23.47 -14.42 -11.25
C ALA A 37 22.70 -14.99 -10.04
N PHE A 38 21.37 -14.83 -9.97
CA PHE A 38 20.61 -15.28 -8.82
C PHE A 38 20.41 -16.81 -8.82
N PRO A 39 20.87 -17.55 -7.79
CA PRO A 39 20.86 -19.02 -7.80
C PRO A 39 19.48 -19.67 -7.93
N LYS A 40 18.41 -18.98 -7.48
CA LYS A 40 17.04 -19.50 -7.53
C LYS A 40 16.28 -19.11 -8.82
N GLY A 41 17.00 -18.59 -9.82
CA GLY A 41 16.47 -18.31 -11.15
C GLY A 41 16.49 -16.83 -11.52
N ARG A 42 16.91 -16.57 -12.76
CA ARG A 42 17.08 -15.21 -13.33
C ARG A 42 15.83 -14.32 -13.24
N ARG A 43 14.65 -14.90 -13.38
CA ARG A 43 13.34 -14.19 -13.37
C ARG A 43 12.75 -14.02 -11.97
N HIS A 44 13.42 -14.47 -10.91
CA HIS A 44 12.90 -14.41 -9.55
C HIS A 44 12.47 -12.99 -9.10
N PRO A 45 13.25 -11.90 -9.35
CA PRO A 45 12.80 -10.57 -8.95
C PRO A 45 11.56 -10.10 -9.71
N ARG A 46 11.42 -10.45 -11.00
CA ARG A 46 10.23 -10.15 -11.80
C ARG A 46 8.97 -10.81 -11.22
N TYR A 47 9.08 -12.08 -10.84
CA TYR A 47 8.01 -12.80 -10.15
C TYR A 47 7.62 -12.11 -8.84
N HIS A 48 8.60 -11.74 -8.01
CA HIS A 48 8.35 -11.04 -6.75
C HIS A 48 7.77 -9.64 -6.95
N ALA A 49 8.15 -8.92 -8.01
CA ALA A 49 7.53 -7.65 -8.36
C ALA A 49 6.06 -7.84 -8.75
N PHE A 50 5.73 -8.81 -9.63
CA PHE A 50 4.33 -9.06 -10.00
C PHE A 50 3.48 -9.43 -8.78
N ARG A 51 3.98 -10.35 -7.96
CA ARG A 51 3.34 -10.75 -6.69
C ARG A 51 3.15 -9.53 -5.78
N GLY A 52 4.19 -8.72 -5.58
CA GLY A 52 4.14 -7.49 -4.79
C GLY A 52 3.08 -6.51 -5.29
N GLY A 53 3.02 -6.27 -6.60
CA GLY A 53 2.00 -5.42 -7.22
C GLY A 53 0.58 -5.95 -7.01
N SER A 54 0.36 -7.26 -7.15
CA SER A 54 -0.96 -7.87 -6.93
C SER A 54 -1.42 -7.79 -5.46
N LEU A 55 -0.51 -8.01 -4.51
CA LEU A 55 -0.80 -7.86 -3.08
C LEU A 55 -1.11 -6.39 -2.73
N ALA A 56 -0.37 -5.45 -3.32
CA ALA A 56 -0.62 -4.03 -3.17
C ALA A 56 -2.02 -3.62 -3.65
N VAL A 57 -2.45 -4.12 -4.83
CA VAL A 57 -3.82 -3.90 -5.34
C VAL A 57 -4.86 -4.40 -4.34
N ALA A 58 -4.69 -5.62 -3.82
CA ALA A 58 -5.63 -6.20 -2.88
C ALA A 58 -5.75 -5.38 -1.58
N VAL A 59 -4.62 -4.93 -1.02
CA VAL A 59 -4.62 -4.10 0.20
C VAL A 59 -5.30 -2.76 -0.06
N VAL A 60 -4.95 -2.06 -1.14
CA VAL A 60 -5.54 -0.75 -1.48
C VAL A 60 -7.03 -0.88 -1.75
N ALA A 61 -7.47 -1.95 -2.41
CA ALA A 61 -8.89 -2.25 -2.61
C ALA A 61 -9.61 -2.48 -1.27
N ALA A 62 -9.03 -3.29 -0.37
CA ALA A 62 -9.61 -3.55 0.95
C ALA A 62 -9.75 -2.26 1.78
N LEU A 63 -8.73 -1.40 1.76
CA LEU A 63 -8.78 -0.08 2.42
C LEU A 63 -9.90 0.81 1.86
N ASN A 64 -10.05 0.87 0.53
CA ASN A 64 -11.15 1.62 -0.10
C ASN A 64 -12.51 1.02 0.27
N MET A 65 -12.67 -0.30 0.17
CA MET A 65 -13.91 -0.98 0.55
C MET A 65 -14.30 -0.66 2.00
N GLY A 66 -13.34 -0.68 2.92
CA GLY A 66 -13.57 -0.35 4.32
C GLY A 66 -13.96 1.12 4.55
N ILE A 67 -13.20 2.06 4.00
CA ILE A 67 -13.48 3.50 4.16
C ILE A 67 -14.83 3.88 3.55
N HIS A 68 -15.15 3.33 2.38
CA HIS A 68 -16.37 3.64 1.64
C HIS A 68 -17.57 2.75 2.02
N ALA A 69 -17.39 1.78 2.92
CA ALA A 69 -18.48 0.94 3.39
C ALA A 69 -19.63 1.78 3.99
N PRO A 70 -20.90 1.33 3.85
CA PRO A 70 -22.02 1.90 4.59
C PRO A 70 -21.76 1.85 6.10
N THR A 71 -22.23 2.85 6.84
CA THR A 71 -22.05 2.93 8.30
C THR A 71 -22.50 1.65 9.03
N ALA A 72 -23.59 1.02 8.57
CA ALA A 72 -24.11 -0.22 9.16
C ALA A 72 -23.16 -1.42 9.05
N ALA A 73 -22.21 -1.40 8.11
CA ALA A 73 -21.21 -2.46 7.93
C ALA A 73 -19.89 -2.15 8.66
N LYS A 74 -19.74 -0.95 9.24
CA LYS A 74 -18.53 -0.55 9.95
C LYS A 74 -18.60 -1.05 11.38
N ASN A 75 -17.55 -1.75 11.79
CA ASN A 75 -17.38 -2.25 13.15
C ASN A 75 -15.89 -2.32 13.49
N SER A 76 -15.61 -2.55 14.78
CA SER A 76 -14.24 -2.52 15.32
C SER A 76 -13.36 -3.59 14.68
N THR A 77 -13.92 -4.76 14.40
CA THR A 77 -13.21 -5.87 13.75
C THR A 77 -12.73 -5.48 12.36
N LEU A 78 -13.60 -4.88 11.54
CA LEU A 78 -13.24 -4.40 10.21
C LEU A 78 -12.12 -3.35 10.29
N TRP A 79 -12.20 -2.40 11.22
CA TRP A 79 -11.14 -1.40 11.38
C TRP A 79 -9.79 -2.05 11.76
N ASN A 80 -9.78 -2.98 12.71
CA ASN A 80 -8.57 -3.69 13.11
C ASN A 80 -7.95 -4.46 11.94
N MET A 81 -8.76 -5.13 11.12
CA MET A 81 -8.27 -5.82 9.92
C MET A 81 -7.61 -4.85 8.94
N LEU A 82 -8.24 -3.69 8.67
CA LEU A 82 -7.70 -2.66 7.80
C LEU A 82 -6.41 -2.05 8.35
N ALA A 83 -6.32 -1.86 9.67
CA ALA A 83 -5.14 -1.36 10.33
C ALA A 83 -3.96 -2.33 10.18
N VAL A 84 -4.18 -3.63 10.40
CA VAL A 84 -3.17 -4.68 10.17
C VAL A 84 -2.71 -4.70 8.71
N LEU A 85 -3.64 -4.62 7.75
CA LEU A 85 -3.30 -4.56 6.33
C LEU A 85 -2.47 -3.32 5.99
N ALA A 86 -2.87 -2.15 6.48
CA ALA A 86 -2.14 -0.90 6.27
C ALA A 86 -0.73 -0.96 6.88
N THR A 87 -0.60 -1.41 8.13
CA THR A 87 0.70 -1.55 8.80
C THR A 87 1.60 -2.54 8.09
N GLY A 88 1.08 -3.71 7.69
CA GLY A 88 1.85 -4.72 6.99
C GLY A 88 2.34 -4.24 5.62
N TYR A 89 1.46 -3.60 4.85
CA TYR A 89 1.79 -3.12 3.51
C TYR A 89 2.73 -1.91 3.54
N PHE A 90 2.33 -0.83 4.23
CA PHE A 90 3.13 0.41 4.27
C PHE A 90 4.38 0.25 5.14
N GLY A 91 4.36 -0.58 6.18
CA GLY A 91 5.55 -0.92 6.95
C GLY A 91 6.65 -1.53 6.07
N GLY A 92 6.27 -2.30 5.04
CA GLY A 92 7.20 -2.86 4.06
C GLY A 92 8.00 -1.82 3.27
N TRP A 93 7.60 -0.54 3.28
CA TRP A 93 8.34 0.52 2.59
C TRP A 93 9.49 1.09 3.42
N TRP A 94 9.40 1.03 4.76
CA TRP A 94 10.40 1.64 5.65
C TRP A 94 11.12 0.66 6.55
N PHE A 95 10.53 -0.48 6.94
CA PHE A 95 11.23 -1.48 7.78
C PHE A 95 12.49 -2.08 7.13
N PRO A 96 12.56 -2.30 5.81
CA PRO A 96 13.79 -2.81 5.19
C PRO A 96 15.00 -1.87 5.33
N LYS A 97 14.79 -0.56 5.53
CA LYS A 97 15.86 0.44 5.63
C LYS A 97 16.72 0.26 6.90
N PRO A 98 16.16 0.28 8.13
CA PRO A 98 16.95 0.06 9.33
C PRO A 98 17.39 -1.41 9.51
N LEU A 99 16.65 -2.37 8.95
CA LEU A 99 16.94 -3.80 9.15
C LEU A 99 17.96 -4.37 8.14
N LEU A 100 17.92 -3.91 6.89
CA LEU A 100 18.67 -4.51 5.77
C LEU A 100 19.45 -3.45 4.95
N GLY A 101 19.34 -2.16 5.29
CA GLY A 101 19.93 -1.09 4.49
C GLY A 101 19.23 -0.83 3.15
N LEU A 102 18.06 -1.45 2.92
CA LEU A 102 17.31 -1.33 1.68
C LEU A 102 16.44 -0.08 1.73
N LYS A 103 16.74 0.90 0.88
CA LYS A 103 16.00 2.16 0.75
C LYS A 103 15.39 2.31 -0.63
N THR A 104 14.43 3.22 -0.74
CA THR A 104 13.89 3.66 -2.03
C THR A 104 15.00 4.16 -2.96
N PRO A 105 14.88 3.96 -4.28
CA PRO A 105 15.95 4.26 -5.23
C PRO A 105 16.11 5.76 -5.52
N SER A 106 15.12 6.57 -5.19
CA SER A 106 15.12 8.02 -5.42
C SER A 106 14.15 8.74 -4.49
N TRP A 107 14.36 10.04 -4.32
CA TRP A 107 13.43 10.91 -3.59
C TRP A 107 12.04 10.96 -4.20
N MET A 108 11.93 10.84 -5.52
CA MET A 108 10.63 10.78 -6.18
C MET A 108 9.84 9.54 -5.72
N ALA A 109 10.49 8.37 -5.62
CA ALA A 109 9.84 7.16 -5.13
C ALA A 109 9.45 7.29 -3.64
N GLU A 110 10.34 7.86 -2.82
CA GLU A 110 10.07 8.13 -1.41
C GLU A 110 8.87 9.07 -1.22
N SER A 111 8.79 10.16 -1.98
CA SER A 111 7.67 11.11 -1.89
C SER A 111 6.33 10.47 -2.26
N VAL A 112 6.30 9.61 -3.29
CA VAL A 112 5.09 8.83 -3.64
C VAL A 112 4.68 7.93 -2.47
N HIS A 113 5.65 7.27 -1.83
CA HIS A 113 5.39 6.42 -0.67
C HIS A 113 4.84 7.23 0.51
N ILE A 114 5.41 8.39 0.82
CA ILE A 114 4.93 9.28 1.89
C ILE A 114 3.49 9.72 1.61
N VAL A 115 3.17 10.17 0.39
CA VAL A 115 1.81 10.61 0.04
C VAL A 115 0.82 9.44 0.12
N ALA A 116 1.19 8.28 -0.39
CA ALA A 116 0.35 7.09 -0.38
C ALA A 116 0.05 6.61 1.05
N ALA A 117 1.09 6.37 1.85
CA ALA A 117 0.93 5.91 3.23
C ALA A 117 0.26 6.98 4.10
N GLY A 118 0.69 8.24 3.97
CA GLY A 118 0.11 9.36 4.69
C GLY A 118 -1.38 9.52 4.41
N GLY A 119 -1.79 9.51 3.14
CA GLY A 119 -3.20 9.61 2.75
C GLY A 119 -4.03 8.43 3.27
N CYS A 120 -3.60 7.20 3.01
CA CYS A 120 -4.36 6.00 3.39
C CYS A 120 -4.43 5.80 4.92
N CYS A 121 -3.31 5.98 5.64
CA CYS A 121 -3.29 5.83 7.10
C CYS A 121 -4.04 6.96 7.80
N SER A 122 -3.88 8.21 7.35
CA SER A 122 -4.63 9.33 7.95
C SER A 122 -6.13 9.18 7.71
N ALA A 123 -6.54 8.72 6.53
CA ALA A 123 -7.94 8.38 6.25
C ALA A 123 -8.48 7.33 7.23
N LEU A 124 -7.73 6.24 7.47
CA LEU A 124 -8.14 5.18 8.37
C LEU A 124 -8.22 5.62 9.84
N LEU A 125 -7.25 6.42 10.30
CA LEU A 125 -7.23 6.99 11.65
C LEU A 125 -8.41 7.95 11.86
N LEU A 126 -8.64 8.88 10.93
CA LEU A 126 -9.75 9.83 11.02
C LEU A 126 -11.12 9.15 10.89
N ALA A 127 -11.21 8.02 10.20
CA ALA A 127 -12.43 7.25 10.10
C ALA A 127 -12.70 6.37 11.33
N ALA A 128 -11.72 6.14 12.22
CA ALA A 128 -11.84 5.21 13.35
C ALA A 128 -13.11 5.41 14.20
N PRO A 129 -13.53 6.65 14.56
CA PRO A 129 -14.76 6.86 15.33
C PRO A 129 -16.05 6.37 14.63
N ALA A 130 -16.03 6.13 13.32
CA ALA A 130 -17.16 5.57 12.59
C ALA A 130 -17.20 4.03 12.63
N PHE A 131 -16.12 3.37 13.05
CA PHE A 131 -16.02 1.91 13.19
C PHE A 131 -16.19 1.42 14.64
N HIS A 132 -16.04 2.30 15.62
CA HIS A 132 -16.14 1.95 17.06
C HIS A 132 -17.42 2.47 17.73
N ARG A 133 -18.50 2.63 16.94
CA ARG A 133 -19.83 2.97 17.44
C ARG A 133 -20.58 1.69 17.75
#